data_AF-A0A952FES1-F1
#
_entry.id   AF-A0A952FES1-F1
#
_cell.length_a   1.000
_cell.length_b   1.000
_cell.length_c   1.000
_cell.angle_alpha   90.00
_cell.angle_beta   90.00
_cell.angle_gamma   90.00
#
_symmetry.space_group_name_H-M   'P 1'
#
loop_
_entity.id
_entity.type
_entity.pdbx_description
1 polymer ?
#
loop_
_entity_poly.entity_id
_entity_poly.type
_entity_poly.pdbx_seq_one_letter_code
_entity_poly.pdbx_strand_id
1 'polypeptide(L)' 'MTDATSSTPLTVLALVEEAAARLDAAGLSYSDGFGQGTTNAFDEAAWLVLWKLGLPLDDLDSVENRPVAQAEHEQV' A
#
# COMPACT_ATOMS: atom_id res chain seq x y z
N MET A 1 -17.74 -23.50 12.71
CA MET A 1 -18.12 -22.13 12.31
C MET A 1 -17.08 -21.69 11.30
N THR A 2 -17.35 -21.92 10.02
CA THR A 2 -16.46 -21.58 8.91
C THR A 2 -16.54 -20.07 8.72
N ASP A 3 -15.50 -19.35 9.10
CA ASP A 3 -15.34 -17.95 8.71
C ASP A 3 -15.05 -17.93 7.20
N ALA A 4 -16.00 -17.41 6.43
CA ALA A 4 -15.83 -17.17 5.01
C ALA A 4 -14.98 -15.92 4.88
N THR A 5 -13.65 -16.09 4.88
CA THR A 5 -12.72 -15.00 4.61
C THR A 5 -13.01 -14.48 3.21
N SER A 6 -13.71 -13.36 3.14
CA SER A 6 -13.99 -12.65 1.89
C SER A 6 -12.67 -12.08 1.42
N SER A 7 -12.02 -12.76 0.48
CA SER A 7 -10.84 -12.22 -0.19
C SER A 7 -11.28 -11.04 -1.05
N THR A 8 -11.12 -9.82 -0.55
CA THR A 8 -11.15 -8.62 -1.39
C THR A 8 -10.24 -8.86 -2.59
N PRO A 9 -10.66 -8.56 -3.83
CA PRO A 9 -9.75 -8.62 -4.96
C PRO A 9 -8.54 -7.73 -4.65
N LEU A 10 -7.34 -8.29 -4.77
CA LEU A 10 -6.11 -7.57 -4.40
C LEU A 10 -5.89 -6.47 -5.44
N THR A 11 -6.31 -5.24 -5.12
CA THR A 11 -6.10 -4.04 -5.94
C THR A 11 -4.89 -3.28 -5.44
N VAL A 12 -4.42 -2.30 -6.23
CA VAL A 12 -3.35 -1.40 -5.79
C VAL A 12 -3.77 -0.67 -4.51
N LEU A 13 -5.01 -0.16 -4.43
CA LEU A 13 -5.51 0.50 -3.22
C LEU A 13 -5.52 -0.44 -2.00
N ALA A 14 -6.02 -1.66 -2.15
CA ALA A 14 -6.04 -2.62 -1.05
C ALA A 14 -4.62 -2.93 -0.53
N LEU A 15 -3.63 -2.99 -1.43
CA LEU A 15 -2.23 -3.17 -1.06
C LEU A 15 -1.63 -1.94 -0.35
N VAL A 16 -2.00 -0.73 -0.79
CA VAL A 16 -1.64 0.51 -0.10
C VAL A 16 -2.22 0.56 1.31
N GLU A 17 -3.50 0.23 1.48
CA GLU A 17 -4.16 0.19 2.79
C GLU A 17 -3.51 -0.83 3.73
N GLU A 18 -3.17 -2.02 3.22
CA GLU A 18 -2.47 -3.04 4.00
C GLU A 18 -1.07 -2.57 4.42
N ALA A 19 -0.31 -1.97 3.50
CA ALA A 19 1.00 -1.42 3.80
C ALA A 19 0.92 -0.26 4.81
N ALA A 20 -0.06 0.64 4.68
CA ALA A 20 -0.30 1.73 5.61
C ALA A 20 -0.56 1.21 7.03
N ALA A 21 -1.41 0.19 7.17
CA ALA A 21 -1.68 -0.44 8.45
C ALA A 21 -0.42 -1.06 9.09
N ARG A 22 0.49 -1.63 8.28
CA ARG A 22 1.78 -2.15 8.77
C ARG A 22 2.72 -1.03 9.23
N LEU A 23 2.77 0.09 8.52
CA LEU A 23 3.59 1.25 8.90
C LEU A 23 3.08 1.88 10.21
N ASP A 24 1.76 2.03 10.36
CA ASP A 24 1.14 2.51 11.59
C ASP A 24 1.41 1.56 12.76
N ALA A 25 1.28 0.25 12.55
CA ALA A 25 1.57 -0.75 13.58
C ALA A 25 3.05 -0.78 13.98
N ALA A 26 3.95 -0.41 13.08
CA ALA A 26 5.38 -0.25 13.36
C ALA A 26 5.70 1.04 14.13
N GLY A 27 4.73 1.95 14.30
CA GLY A 27 4.89 3.21 15.03
C GLY A 27 5.79 4.21 14.29
N LEU A 28 5.90 4.10 12.97
CA LEU A 28 6.68 5.03 12.16
C LEU A 28 5.99 6.39 12.09
N SER A 29 6.77 7.46 12.12
CA SER A 29 6.29 8.83 11.98
C SER A 29 7.14 9.63 11.00
N TYR A 30 6.71 10.87 10.74
CA TYR A 30 7.45 11.84 9.95
C TYR A 30 8.91 12.02 10.43
N SER A 31 9.16 11.97 11.75
CA SER A 31 10.49 12.24 12.31
C SER A 31 11.45 11.05 12.33
N ASP A 32 10.96 9.83 12.14
CA ASP A 32 11.72 8.61 12.45
C ASP A 32 11.43 7.41 11.54
N GLY A 33 10.62 7.57 10.48
CA GLY A 33 10.29 6.43 9.61
C GLY A 33 9.85 6.77 8.19
N PHE A 34 9.18 7.91 7.97
CA PHE A 34 8.69 8.28 6.65
C PHE A 34 9.77 8.99 5.80
N GLY A 35 9.83 8.65 4.51
CA GLY A 35 10.73 9.26 3.52
C GLY A 35 10.05 10.36 2.70
N GLN A 36 10.82 11.02 1.81
CA GLN A 36 10.32 11.96 0.77
C GLN A 36 9.42 13.15 1.23
N GLY A 37 9.22 13.34 2.53
CA GLY A 37 8.36 14.39 3.08
C GLY A 37 6.89 14.00 3.25
N THR A 38 6.53 12.71 3.20
CA THR A 38 5.17 12.24 3.49
C THR A 38 4.84 12.45 4.97
N THR A 39 3.58 12.78 5.28
CA THR A 39 3.17 13.18 6.65
C THR A 39 2.31 12.13 7.36
N ASN A 40 1.87 11.09 6.64
CA ASN A 40 1.06 10.01 7.18
C ASN A 40 1.43 8.67 6.52
N ALA A 41 1.05 7.57 7.16
CA ALA A 41 1.37 6.22 6.72
C ALA A 41 0.73 5.85 5.37
N PHE A 42 -0.41 6.43 5.02
CA PHE A 42 -1.07 6.18 3.74
C PHE A 42 -0.26 6.76 2.57
N ASP A 43 0.19 8.01 2.68
CA ASP A 43 1.00 8.66 1.64
C ASP A 43 2.35 7.93 1.45
N GLU A 44 2.99 7.51 2.55
CA GLU A 44 4.22 6.72 2.49
C GLU A 44 3.97 5.34 1.85
N ALA A 45 2.89 4.66 2.23
CA ALA A 45 2.51 3.38 1.64
C ALA A 45 2.20 3.51 0.15
N ALA A 46 1.46 4.54 -0.26
CA ALA A 46 1.18 4.83 -1.66
C ALA A 46 2.49 5.00 -2.45
N TRP A 47 3.42 5.82 -1.94
CA TRP A 47 4.71 6.01 -2.58
C TRP A 47 5.51 4.70 -2.73
N LEU A 48 5.62 3.91 -1.65
CA LEU A 48 6.36 2.65 -1.65
C LEU A 48 5.75 1.61 -2.59
N VAL A 49 4.43 1.42 -2.55
CA VAL A 49 3.71 0.47 -3.41
C VAL A 49 3.84 0.86 -4.87
N LEU A 50 3.56 2.13 -5.21
CA LEU A 50 3.62 2.61 -6.59
C LEU A 50 5.05 2.53 -7.14
N TRP A 51 6.06 2.88 -6.32
CA TRP A 51 7.47 2.74 -6.68
C TRP A 51 7.85 1.28 -6.95
N LYS A 52 7.43 0.37 -6.07
CA LYS A 52 7.77 -1.05 -6.18
C LYS A 52 7.12 -1.70 -7.40
N LEU A 53 5.91 -1.28 -7.77
CA LEU A 53 5.18 -1.77 -8.93
C LEU A 53 5.52 -1.01 -10.23
N GLY A 54 6.33 0.04 -10.18
CA GLY A 54 6.69 0.86 -11.34
C GLY A 54 5.50 1.66 -11.90
N LEU A 55 4.57 2.07 -11.04
CA LEU A 55 3.38 2.86 -11.37
C LEU A 55 3.64 4.37 -11.17
N PRO A 56 2.77 5.26 -11.68
CA PRO A 56 2.89 6.70 -11.48
C PRO A 56 2.83 7.06 -9.98
N LEU A 57 3.90 7.64 -9.43
CA LEU A 57 4.04 7.89 -7.99
C LEU A 57 3.07 8.95 -7.44
N ASP A 58 2.68 9.89 -8.28
CA ASP A 58 1.85 11.05 -7.91
C ASP A 58 0.38 10.89 -8.34
N ASP A 59 -0.03 9.70 -8.77
CA ASP A 59 -1.35 9.48 -9.39
C ASP A 59 -1.93 8.10 -9.01
N LEU A 60 -2.13 7.88 -7.70
CA LEU A 60 -2.79 6.68 -7.17
C LEU A 60 -4.19 6.50 -7.76
N ASP A 61 -4.97 7.58 -7.86
CA ASP A 61 -6.35 7.57 -8.36
C ASP A 61 -6.47 6.92 -9.74
N SER A 62 -5.47 7.11 -10.61
CA SER A 62 -5.46 6.50 -11.95
C SER A 62 -5.29 4.97 -11.95
N VAL A 63 -4.73 4.40 -10.88
CA VAL A 63 -4.36 2.97 -10.79
C VAL A 63 -4.96 2.24 -9.60
N GLU A 64 -5.71 2.91 -8.72
CA GLU A 64 -6.23 2.38 -7.45
C GLU A 64 -7.02 1.07 -7.63
N ASN A 65 -7.74 0.94 -8.75
CA ASN A 65 -8.59 -0.19 -9.11
C ASN A 65 -7.86 -1.26 -9.94
N ARG A 66 -6.59 -1.04 -10.30
CA ARG A 66 -5.79 -2.01 -11.05
C ARG A 66 -5.64 -3.28 -10.19
N PRO A 67 -5.97 -4.47 -10.71
CA PRO A 67 -5.68 -5.73 -10.04
C PRO A 67 -4.17 -5.92 -9.88
N VAL A 68 -3.75 -6.44 -8.73
CA VAL A 68 -2.37 -6.81 -8.42
C VAL A 68 -2.27 -8.32 -8.49
N ALA A 69 -1.33 -8.83 -9.28
CA ALA A 69 -1.08 -10.27 -9.35
C ALA A 69 -0.42 -10.77 -8.05
N GLN A 70 -0.64 -12.03 -7.69
CA GLN A 70 0.00 -12.64 -6.51
C GLN A 70 1.53 -12.46 -6.49
N ALA A 71 2.18 -12.59 -7.66
CA ALA A 71 3.62 -12.41 -7.79
C ALA A 71 4.07 -10.94 -7.58
N GLU A 72 3.22 -9.96 -7.86
CA GLU A 72 3.48 -8.54 -7.57
C GLU A 72 3.29 -8.27 -6.08
N HIS A 73 2.26 -8.84 -5.46
CA HIS A 73 1.99 -8.75 -4.02
C HIS A 73 3.16 -9.27 -3.17
N GLU A 74 3.76 -10.40 -3.55
CA GLU A 74 4.91 -10.98 -2.84
C GLU A 74 6.19 -10.12 -2.89
N GLN A 75 6.22 -9.12 -3.77
CA GLN A 75 7.37 -8.23 -3.92
C GLN A 75 7.28 -6.97 -3.07
N VAL A 76 6.09 -6.65 -2.54
CA VAL A 76 5.79 -5.43 -1.76
C VAL A 76 5.81 -5.75 -0.27
#